data_AF-A0A9D7KBE3-F1
#
_entry.id   AF-A0A9D7KBE3-F1
#
_cell.length_a   1.000
_cell.length_b   1.000
_cell.length_c   1.000
_cell.angle_alpha   90.00
_cell.angle_beta   90.00
_cell.angle_gamma   90.00
#
_symmetry.space_group_name_H-M   'P 1'
#
loop_
_entity.id
_entity.type
_entity.pdbx_description
1 polymer ?
#
loop_
_entity_poly.entity_id
_entity_poly.type
_entity_poly.pdbx_seq_one_letter_code
_entity_poly.pdbx_strand_id
1 'polypeptide(L)' 'MAKKESEELTYDKALAELNSILELLQNGQTGLDELAKSLARAGELSAFCKKQVEGY' A
#
# COMPACT_ATOMS: atom_id res chain seq x y z
N MET A 1 -4.08 -19.23 -19.81
CA MET A 1 -4.13 -19.73 -18.42
C MET A 1 -3.64 -18.60 -17.52
N ALA A 2 -4.53 -17.83 -16.88
CA ALA A 2 -4.12 -16.76 -15.97
C ALA A 2 -4.09 -17.33 -14.55
N LYS A 3 -2.91 -17.74 -14.08
CA LYS A 3 -2.70 -18.10 -12.67
C LYS A 3 -2.86 -16.82 -11.87
N LYS A 4 -3.91 -16.79 -11.05
CA LYS A 4 -4.15 -15.78 -10.02
C LYS A 4 -3.14 -16.09 -8.91
N GLU A 5 -1.96 -15.50 -9.02
CA GLU A 5 -0.97 -15.54 -7.93
C GLU A 5 -1.58 -14.76 -6.76
N SER A 6 -1.93 -15.49 -5.71
CA SER A 6 -2.14 -14.89 -4.39
C SER A 6 -0.76 -14.39 -3.95
N GLU A 7 -0.38 -13.21 -4.42
CA GLU A 7 0.91 -12.62 -4.09
C GLU A 7 0.95 -12.38 -2.58
N GLU A 8 1.76 -13.18 -1.88
CA GLU A 8 2.08 -12.91 -0.49
C GLU A 8 2.64 -11.49 -0.40
N LEU A 9 2.03 -10.67 0.47
CA LEU A 9 2.45 -9.30 0.70
C LEU A 9 3.86 -9.35 1.32
N THR A 10 4.87 -8.88 0.58
CA THR A 10 6.25 -8.76 1.06
C THR A 10 6.55 -7.32 1.43
N TYR A 11 7.63 -7.08 2.20
CA TYR A 11 8.04 -5.73 2.57
C TYR A 11 8.28 -4.84 1.35
N ASP A 12 9.05 -5.32 0.36
CA ASP A 12 9.31 -4.57 -0.87
C ASP A 12 8.03 -4.21 -1.63
N LYS A 13 7.08 -5.14 -1.70
CA LYS A 13 5.78 -4.89 -2.36
C LYS A 13 4.95 -3.88 -1.59
N ALA A 14 4.90 -4.00 -0.25
CA ALA A 14 4.17 -3.07 0.60
C ALA A 14 4.77 -1.66 0.52
N LEU A 15 6.10 -1.54 0.43
CA LEU A 15 6.80 -0.28 0.28
C LEU A 15 6.57 0.34 -1.11
N ALA A 16 6.60 -0.48 -2.17
CA ALA A 16 6.27 -0.04 -3.52
C ALA A 16 4.82 0.47 -3.61
N GLU A 17 3.88 -0.23 -3.00
CA GLU A 17 2.47 0.17 -2.98
C GLU A 17 2.25 1.48 -2.18
N LEU A 18 2.97 1.66 -1.06
CA LEU A 18 2.97 2.94 -0.32
C LEU A 18 3.49 4.11 -1.16
N ASN A 19 4.56 3.91 -1.94
CA ASN A 19 5.09 4.94 -2.84
C ASN A 19 4.08 5.31 -3.93
N SER A 20 3.42 4.33 -4.54
CA SER A 20 2.36 4.56 -5.53
C SER A 20 1.19 5.37 -4.95
N ILE A 21 0.77 5.06 -3.71
CA ILE A 21 -0.25 5.85 -3.01
C ILE A 21 0.22 7.29 -2.83
N LEU A 22 1.46 7.49 -2.40
CA LEU A 22 2.06 8.81 -2.22
C LEU A 22 2.05 9.64 -3.52
N GLU A 23 2.43 9.04 -4.64
CA GLU A 23 2.38 9.68 -5.96
C GLU A 23 0.94 10.07 -6.34
N LEU A 24 -0.04 9.19 -6.10
CA LEU A 24 -1.45 9.45 -6.36
C LEU A 24 -1.99 10.63 -5.55
N LEU A 25 -1.57 10.75 -4.29
CA LEU A 25 -1.92 11.86 -3.41
C LEU A 25 -1.26 13.17 -3.86
N GLN A 26 0.02 13.12 -4.25
CA GLN A 26 0.77 14.30 -4.69
C GLN A 26 0.27 14.87 -6.02
N ASN A 27 -0.22 14.02 -6.92
CA ASN A 27 -0.78 14.47 -8.20
C ASN A 27 -2.09 15.26 -8.04
N GLY A 28 -2.74 15.22 -6.87
CA GLY A 28 -3.87 16.10 -6.54
C GLY A 28 -5.16 15.85 -7.35
N GLN A 29 -5.18 14.86 -8.24
CA GLN A 29 -6.33 14.50 -9.08
C GLN A 29 -7.19 13.37 -8.46
N THR A 30 -7.25 13.32 -7.14
CA THR A 30 -7.91 12.23 -6.40
C THR A 30 -9.16 12.76 -5.71
N GLY A 31 -10.33 12.19 -6.03
CA GLY A 31 -11.59 12.53 -5.35
C GLY A 31 -11.59 12.10 -3.88
N LEU A 32 -12.49 12.68 -3.06
CA LEU A 32 -12.56 12.40 -1.61
C LEU A 32 -12.70 10.90 -1.28
N ASP A 33 -13.51 10.18 -2.06
CA ASP A 33 -13.72 8.73 -1.86
C ASP A 33 -12.46 7.91 -2.18
N GLU A 34 -11.72 8.28 -3.22
CA GLU A 34 -10.46 7.61 -3.57
C GLU A 34 -9.35 7.95 -2.59
N LEU A 35 -9.32 9.18 -2.09
CA LEU A 35 -8.43 9.60 -1.02
C LEU A 35 -8.64 8.76 0.24
N ALA A 36 -9.89 8.56 0.65
CA ALA A 36 -10.23 7.73 1.82
C ALA A 36 -9.77 6.28 1.65
N LYS A 37 -9.95 5.69 0.46
CA LYS A 37 -9.48 4.33 0.14
C LYS A 37 -7.96 4.21 0.18
N SER A 38 -7.26 5.15 -0.46
CA SER A 38 -5.80 5.20 -0.47
C SER A 38 -5.21 5.35 0.93
N LEU A 39 -5.81 6.20 1.76
CA LEU A 39 -5.40 6.36 3.16
C LEU A 39 -5.63 5.10 4.00
N ALA A 40 -6.78 4.43 3.84
CA ALA A 40 -7.05 3.18 4.53
C ALA A 40 -6.02 2.11 4.16
N ARG A 41 -5.72 1.97 2.87
CA ARG A 41 -4.72 1.03 2.37
C ARG A 41 -3.31 1.34 2.88
N ALA A 42 -2.91 2.61 2.85
CA ALA A 42 -1.63 3.04 3.40
C ALA A 42 -1.48 2.70 4.89
N GLY A 43 -2.56 2.78 5.67
CA GLY A 43 -2.60 2.35 7.07
C GLY A 43 -2.31 0.86 7.25
N GLU A 44 -2.94 0.00 6.44
CA GLU A 44 -2.70 -1.45 6.45
C GLU A 44 -1.24 -1.79 6.12
N LEU A 45 -0.71 -1.17 5.05
CA LEU A 45 0.67 -1.38 4.60
C LEU A 45 1.68 -0.90 5.64
N SER A 46 1.44 0.26 6.25
CA SER A 46 2.30 0.79 7.31
C SER A 46 2.34 -0.13 8.53
N ALA A 47 1.19 -0.68 8.93
CA ALA A 47 1.11 -1.64 10.02
C ALA A 47 1.83 -2.96 9.68
N PHE A 48 1.72 -3.41 8.43
CA PHE A 48 2.47 -4.58 7.94
C PHE A 48 3.98 -4.35 7.98
N CYS A 49 4.47 -3.25 7.40
CA CYS A 49 5.88 -2.88 7.40
C CYS A 49 6.42 -2.73 8.83
N LYS A 50 5.65 -2.12 9.73
CA LYS A 50 6.03 -1.96 11.13
C LYS A 50 6.19 -3.31 11.85
N LYS A 51 5.27 -4.26 11.64
CA LYS A 51 5.36 -5.61 12.20
C LYS A 51 6.58 -6.39 11.70
N GLN A 52 7.02 -6.16 10.46
CA GLN A 52 8.24 -6.76 9.92
C GLN A 52 9.51 -6.22 10.60
N VAL A 53 9.53 -4.93 10.95
CA VAL A 53 10.71 -4.27 11.56
C VAL A 53 10.79 -4.48 13.07
N GLU A 54 9.65 -4.52 13.78
CA GLU A 54 9.59 -4.73 15.23
C GLU A 54 9.83 -6.21 15.66
N GLY A 55 10.06 -7.11 14.70
CA GLY A 55 10.40 -8.52 14.94
C GLY A 55 11.89 -8.83 15.10
N TYR A 56 12.72 -7.85 15.50
CA TYR A 56 14.17 -7.97 15.75
C TYR A 56 14.52 -7.81 17.23
#